data_AF-A0A6P1E484-F1
#
_entry.id   AF-A0A6P1E484-F1
#
_cell.length_a   1.000
_cell.length_b   1.000
_cell.length_c   1.000
_cell.angle_alpha   90.00
_cell.angle_beta   90.00
_cell.angle_gamma   90.00
#
_symmetry.space_group_name_H-M   'P 1'
#
loop_
_entity.id
_entity.type
_entity.pdbx_description
1 polymer ?
#
loop_
_entity_poly.entity_id
_entity_poly.type
_entity_poly.pdbx_seq_one_letter_code
_entity_poly.pdbx_strand_id
1 'polypeptide(L)'
;MQRRWVHPEKSRYYQVDFVQDLLGDWTLVLSWGGLGSRRGGMRILAVTSEAAGEDLVEAIAKRRRQRGYVELSGRAGEEADLMRRARVTTPQLRAGHDGGSEDLFEASDKDRQQEKSKKV
;
A
#
# COMPACT_ATOMS: atom_id res chain seq x y z
N MET A 1 -11.64 4.47 5.62
CA MET A 1 -11.05 5.31 4.55
C MET A 1 -10.17 4.45 3.64
N GLN A 2 -10.19 4.66 2.32
CA GLN A 2 -9.37 3.90 1.36
C GLN A 2 -8.50 4.86 0.52
N ARG A 3 -7.23 4.49 0.30
CA ARG A 3 -6.32 5.17 -0.63
C ARG A 3 -5.59 4.15 -1.49
N ARG A 4 -5.38 4.47 -2.77
CA ARG A 4 -4.68 3.61 -3.74
C ARG A 4 -3.63 4.39 -4.50
N TRP A 5 -2.49 3.76 -4.76
CA TRP A 5 -1.39 4.31 -5.55
C TRP A 5 -0.98 3.33 -6.64
N VAL A 6 -0.67 3.86 -7.82
CA VAL A 6 -0.27 3.09 -9.00
C VAL A 6 1.05 3.60 -9.53
N HIS A 7 1.95 2.68 -9.88
CA HIS A 7 3.13 2.98 -10.66
C HIS A 7 2.88 2.56 -12.12
N PRO A 8 2.66 3.51 -13.04
CA PRO A 8 2.26 3.19 -14.41
C PRO A 8 3.33 2.39 -15.15
N GLU A 9 4.59 2.79 -15.06
CA GLU A 9 5.69 2.12 -15.78
C GLU A 9 5.94 0.68 -15.30
N LYS A 10 5.94 0.46 -13.98
CA LYS A 10 6.19 -0.86 -13.38
C LYS A 10 4.94 -1.72 -13.30
N SER A 11 3.77 -1.19 -13.69
CA SER A 11 2.47 -1.87 -13.58
C SER A 11 2.24 -2.46 -12.19
N ARG A 12 2.46 -1.67 -11.13
CA ARG A 12 2.26 -2.10 -9.73
C ARG A 12 1.28 -1.20 -9.01
N TYR A 13 0.52 -1.76 -8.07
CA TYR A 13 -0.34 -0.99 -7.19
C TYR A 13 0.00 -1.23 -5.72
N TYR A 14 -0.31 -0.23 -4.90
CA TYR A 14 -0.41 -0.30 -3.45
C TYR A 14 -1.76 0.27 -3.05
N GLN A 15 -2.39 -0.32 -2.05
CA GLN A 15 -3.63 0.16 -1.49
C GLN A 15 -3.57 0.06 0.03
N VAL A 16 -4.24 1.01 0.68
CA VAL A 16 -4.45 1.03 2.11
C VAL A 16 -5.92 1.22 2.39
N ASP A 17 -6.46 0.31 3.19
CA ASP A 17 -7.78 0.39 3.78
C ASP A 17 -7.62 0.62 5.27
N PHE A 18 -8.03 1.79 5.74
CA PHE A 18 -8.07 2.14 7.15
C PHE A 18 -9.49 1.94 7.67
N VAL A 19 -9.67 0.94 8.53
CA VAL A 19 -10.97 0.44 8.97
C VAL A 19 -10.97 0.23 10.48
N GLN A 20 -12.14 0.39 11.08
CA GLN A 20 -12.38 -0.05 12.46
C GLN A 20 -12.84 -1.50 12.43
N ASP A 21 -12.33 -2.32 13.35
CA ASP A 21 -12.73 -3.72 13.48
C ASP A 21 -14.03 -3.87 14.29
N LEU A 22 -14.46 -5.11 14.53
CA LEU A 22 -15.69 -5.41 15.27
C LEU A 22 -15.62 -5.09 16.77
N LEU A 23 -14.42 -4.97 17.32
CA LEU A 23 -14.19 -4.64 18.73
C LEU A 23 -14.00 -3.13 18.94
N GLY A 24 -13.97 -2.35 17.86
CA GLY A 24 -13.76 -0.92 17.88
C GLY A 24 -12.29 -0.51 17.74
N ASP A 25 -11.37 -1.46 17.53
CA ASP A 25 -9.95 -1.17 17.32
C ASP A 25 -9.68 -0.73 15.89
N TRP A 26 -8.68 0.13 15.71
CA TRP A 26 -8.30 0.63 14.40
C TRP A 26 -7.31 -0.29 13.71
N THR A 27 -7.55 -0.58 12.44
CA THR A 27 -6.74 -1.49 11.64
C THR A 27 -6.41 -0.89 10.28
N LEU A 28 -5.13 -0.95 9.91
CA LEU A 28 -4.68 -0.72 8.54
C LEU A 28 -4.51 -2.04 7.81
N VAL A 29 -5.24 -2.21 6.71
CA VAL A 29 -5.04 -3.29 5.75
C VAL A 29 -4.27 -2.74 4.55
N LEU A 30 -3.04 -3.19 4.39
CA LEU A 30 -2.16 -2.88 3.29
C LEU A 30 -2.27 -3.99 2.25
N SER A 31 -2.47 -3.64 0.98
CA SER A 31 -2.40 -4.60 -0.12
C SER A 31 -1.55 -4.08 -1.26
N TRP A 32 -0.86 -4.99 -1.97
CA TRP A 32 -0.01 -4.64 -3.09
C TRP A 32 0.07 -5.76 -4.12
N GLY A 33 0.36 -5.43 -5.37
CA GLY A 33 0.49 -6.42 -6.44
C GLY A 33 0.78 -5.81 -7.80
N GLY A 34 0.84 -6.67 -8.81
CA GLY A 34 0.91 -6.24 -10.21
C GLY A 34 -0.47 -5.87 -10.75
N LEU A 35 -0.56 -4.82 -11.56
CA LEU A 35 -1.75 -4.47 -12.33
C LEU A 35 -1.96 -5.54 -13.40
N GLY A 36 -2.87 -6.48 -13.15
CA GLY A 36 -3.14 -7.63 -14.03
C GLY A 36 -2.46 -8.94 -13.64
N SER A 37 -1.73 -8.96 -12.52
CA SER A 37 -1.28 -10.21 -11.91
C SER A 37 -2.21 -10.61 -10.77
N ARG A 38 -2.43 -11.91 -10.59
CA ARG A 38 -3.03 -12.47 -9.36
C ARG A 38 -2.05 -12.49 -8.19
N ARG A 39 -0.77 -12.21 -8.44
CA ARG A 39 0.29 -12.18 -7.41
C ARG A 39 0.28 -10.84 -6.70
N GLY A 40 0.31 -10.92 -5.39
CA GLY A 40 0.29 -9.78 -4.50
C GLY A 40 0.56 -10.21 -3.08
N GLY A 41 0.61 -9.23 -2.19
CA GLY A 41 0.68 -9.45 -0.75
C GLY A 41 -0.34 -8.58 -0.03
N MET A 42 -0.63 -9.01 1.18
CA MET A 42 -1.45 -8.27 2.12
C MET A 42 -0.74 -8.24 3.46
N ARG A 43 -0.87 -7.14 4.20
CA ARG A 43 -0.44 -7.03 5.58
C ARG A 43 -1.46 -6.25 6.38
N ILE A 44 -1.73 -6.73 7.58
CA ILE A 44 -2.62 -6.09 8.54
C ILE A 44 -1.77 -5.49 9.65
N LEU A 45 -2.06 -4.25 10.04
CA LEU A 45 -1.44 -3.54 11.14
C LEU A 45 -2.53 -3.07 12.10
N ALA A 46 -2.46 -3.51 13.36
CA ALA A 46 -3.26 -2.95 14.43
C ALA A 46 -2.70 -1.56 14.80
N VAL A 47 -3.59 -0.60 15.02
CA VAL A 47 -3.24 0.77 15.35
C VAL A 47 -4.00 1.21 16.58
N THR A 48 -3.31 1.92 17.47
CA THR A 48 -3.82 2.27 18.80
C THR A 48 -4.82 3.42 18.80
N SER A 49 -4.89 4.21 17.72
CA SER A 49 -5.84 5.31 17.59
C SER A 49 -6.09 5.68 16.13
N GLU A 50 -7.18 6.42 15.92
CA GLU A 50 -7.54 6.95 14.61
C GLU A 50 -6.42 7.85 14.06
N ALA A 51 -6.00 8.85 14.84
CA ALA A 51 -4.97 9.81 14.47
C ALA A 51 -3.62 9.13 14.14
N ALA A 52 -3.20 8.13 14.91
CA ALA A 52 -1.98 7.38 14.61
C ALA A 52 -2.12 6.60 13.29
N GLY A 53 -3.33 6.15 12.95
CA GLY A 53 -3.62 5.51 11.68
C GLY A 53 -3.51 6.48 10.52
N GLU A 54 -4.06 7.69 10.66
CA GLU A 54 -3.97 8.75 9.66
C GLU A 54 -2.52 9.17 9.40
N ASP A 55 -1.71 9.33 10.45
CA ASP A 55 -0.28 9.65 10.34
C ASP A 55 0.48 8.56 9.57
N LEU A 56 0.18 7.28 9.84
CA LEU A 56 0.75 6.14 9.10
C LEU A 56 0.34 6.16 7.63
N VAL A 57 -0.94 6.43 7.33
CA VAL A 57 -1.44 6.55 5.96
C VAL A 57 -0.70 7.65 5.21
N GLU A 58 -0.50 8.82 5.82
CA GLU A 58 0.19 9.95 5.17
C GLU A 58 1.69 9.67 5.00
N ALA A 59 2.34 9.01 5.97
CA ALA A 59 3.73 8.57 5.83
C ALA A 59 3.89 7.58 4.65
N ILE A 60 2.94 6.64 4.49
CA ILE A 60 2.88 5.74 3.34
C ILE A 60 2.69 6.55 2.05
N ALA A 61 1.73 7.46 2.00
CA ALA A 61 1.43 8.30 0.83
C ALA A 61 2.67 9.08 0.37
N LYS A 62 3.36 9.74 1.31
CA LYS A 62 4.61 10.46 1.06
C LYS A 62 5.68 9.53 0.47
N ARG A 63 5.90 8.36 1.07
CA ARG A 63 6.89 7.37 0.58
C ARG A 63 6.53 6.84 -0.81
N ARG A 64 5.24 6.65 -1.13
CA ARG A 64 4.79 6.20 -2.45
C ARG A 64 5.02 7.26 -3.51
N ARG A 65 4.66 8.52 -3.23
CA ARG A 65 4.94 9.67 -4.11
C ARG A 65 6.43 9.80 -4.45
N GLN A 66 7.30 9.69 -3.44
CA GLN A 66 8.77 9.73 -3.62
C GLN A 66 9.31 8.61 -4.53
N ARG A 67 8.59 7.49 -4.64
CA ARG A 67 8.97 6.33 -5.48
C ARG A 67 8.27 6.32 -6.84
N GLY A 68 7.69 7.45 -7.26
CA GLY A 68 7.04 7.60 -8.57
C GLY A 68 5.66 6.98 -8.66
N TYR A 69 5.04 6.62 -7.53
CA TYR A 69 3.64 6.21 -7.54
C TYR A 69 2.72 7.42 -7.56
N VAL A 70 1.67 7.32 -8.38
CA VAL A 70 0.61 8.31 -8.48
C VAL A 70 -0.57 7.85 -7.63
N GLU A 71 -1.07 8.75 -6.78
CA GLU A 71 -2.26 8.49 -5.98
C GLU A 71 -3.51 8.57 -6.85
N LEU A 72 -4.41 7.60 -6.67
CA LEU A 72 -5.74 7.59 -7.25
C LEU A 72 -6.67 8.26 -6.25
N SER A 73 -6.82 9.58 -6.37
CA SER A 73 -7.87 10.32 -5.69
C SER A 73 -9.22 9.86 -6.22
N GLY A 74 -10.09 9.36 -5.33
CA GLY A 74 -11.39 8.80 -5.69
C GLY A 74 -12.30 9.79 -6.40
N ARG A 75 -12.25 9.79 -7.74
CA ARG A 75 -13.43 9.74 -8.60
C ARG A 75 -13.22 8.54 -9.51
N ALA A 76 -14.19 7.64 -9.56
CA ALA A 76 -14.15 6.42 -10.38
C ALA A 76 -13.74 6.65 -11.86
N GLY A 77 -13.85 7.88 -12.38
CA GLY A 77 -13.38 8.27 -13.70
C GLY A 77 -11.87 8.45 -13.86
N GLU A 78 -11.14 8.87 -12.81
CA GLU A 78 -9.69 9.13 -12.86
C GLU A 78 -8.87 7.83 -12.84
N GLU A 79 -9.36 6.82 -12.11
CA GLU A 79 -8.78 5.48 -12.10
C GLU A 79 -8.82 4.85 -13.50
N ALA A 80 -9.96 4.95 -14.20
CA ALA A 80 -10.11 4.46 -15.55
C ALA A 80 -9.26 5.25 -16.58
N ASP A 81 -9.10 6.57 -16.40
CA ASP A 81 -8.24 7.38 -17.28
C ASP A 81 -6.75 7.10 -17.08
N LEU A 82 -6.30 6.97 -15.82
CA LEU A 82 -4.91 6.61 -15.52
C LEU A 82 -4.59 5.18 -15.98
N MET A 83 -5.52 4.23 -15.80
CA MET A 83 -5.37 2.85 -16.32
C MET A 83 -5.34 2.82 -17.85
N ARG A 84 -6.14 3.66 -18.53
CA ARG A 84 -6.10 3.84 -20.00
C ARG A 84 -4.75 4.41 -20.47
N ARG A 85 -4.25 5.45 -19.82
CA ARG A 85 -2.93 6.06 -20.13
C ARG A 85 -1.77 5.09 -19.88
N ALA A 86 -1.88 4.25 -18.86
CA ALA A 86 -0.86 3.27 -18.49
C ALA A 86 -0.76 2.05 -19.45
N ARG A 87 -1.57 1.97 -20.52
CA ARG A 87 -1.66 0.79 -21.41
C ARG A 87 -1.89 -0.53 -20.65
N VAL A 88 -2.65 -0.50 -19.55
CA VAL A 88 -3.04 -1.73 -18.84
C VAL A 88 -4.55 -1.85 -18.87
N THR A 89 -5.05 -2.68 -19.78
CA THR A 89 -6.43 -3.16 -19.75
C THR A 89 -6.56 -4.07 -18.53
N THR A 90 -7.52 -3.79 -17.64
CA THR A 90 -7.87 -4.65 -16.51
C THR A 90 -8.07 -6.09 -17.02
N PRO A 91 -7.21 -7.07 -16.69
CA PRO A 91 -7.50 -8.45 -17.00
C PRO A 91 -8.23 -9.03 -15.79
N GLN A 92 -9.53 -9.17 -15.95
CA GLN A 92 -10.30 -10.15 -15.20
C GLN A 92 -9.67 -11.53 -15.46
N LEU A 93 -9.16 -12.14 -14.39
CA LEU A 93 -9.08 -13.59 -14.21
C LEU A 93 -8.19 -14.41 -15.20
N ARG A 94 -6.85 -14.32 -15.20
CA ARG A 94 -5.99 -15.45 -15.67
C ARG A 94 -4.72 -15.71 -14.82
N ALA A 95 -4.27 -16.96 -14.83
CA ALA A 95 -3.42 -17.63 -13.84
C ALA A 95 -1.91 -17.64 -14.19
N GLY A 96 -1.07 -17.76 -13.14
CA GLY A 96 0.27 -18.38 -13.19
C GLY A 96 1.50 -17.48 -13.40
N HIS A 97 2.64 -17.90 -12.80
CA HIS A 97 4.06 -17.46 -13.02
C HIS A 97 4.50 -16.14 -12.33
N ASP A 98 5.06 -16.10 -11.11
CA ASP A 98 6.46 -16.29 -10.60
C ASP A 98 7.45 -15.21 -11.08
N GLY A 99 7.77 -14.25 -10.20
CA GLY A 99 9.07 -14.21 -9.51
C GLY A 99 9.38 -12.79 -8.99
N GLY A 100 10.24 -12.70 -7.98
CA GLY A 100 10.90 -11.46 -7.52
C GLY A 100 10.23 -10.74 -6.35
N SER A 101 10.51 -11.19 -5.12
CA SER A 101 9.93 -10.74 -3.85
C SER A 101 10.91 -10.01 -2.92
N GLU A 102 11.98 -9.41 -3.42
CA GLU A 102 13.13 -9.04 -2.56
C GLU A 102 13.23 -7.57 -2.11
N ASP A 103 12.35 -6.66 -2.51
CA ASP A 103 12.40 -5.26 -2.01
C ASP A 103 11.47 -5.01 -0.80
N LEU A 104 11.20 -6.06 -0.02
CA LEU A 104 10.51 -5.98 1.26
C LEU A 104 11.57 -5.73 2.35
N PHE A 105 11.39 -4.66 3.13
CA PHE A 105 11.84 -4.54 4.53
C PHE A 105 13.10 -3.75 4.97
N GLU A 106 13.84 -2.98 4.16
CA GLU A 106 15.06 -2.34 4.71
C GLU A 106 14.91 -0.94 5.38
N ALA A 107 13.69 -0.42 5.61
CA ALA A 107 13.56 0.96 6.13
C ALA A 107 12.48 1.19 7.19
N SER A 108 12.18 0.19 8.02
CA SER A 108 11.36 0.40 9.23
C SER A 108 11.83 -0.34 10.49
N ASP A 109 12.91 -1.13 10.44
CA ASP A 109 13.49 -1.76 11.64
C ASP A 109 14.56 -0.91 12.35
N LYS A 110 15.05 0.18 11.75
CA LYS A 110 16.09 1.01 12.38
C LYS A 110 15.60 1.91 13.51
N ASP A 111 14.31 2.23 13.58
CA ASP A 111 13.78 3.08 14.65
C ASP A 111 13.36 2.32 15.91
N ARG A 112 13.26 0.97 15.85
CA ARG A 112 12.85 0.17 17.03
C ARG A 112 14.02 -0.32 17.90
N GLN A 113 15.27 -0.26 17.41
CA GLN A 113 16.43 -0.73 18.17
C GLN A 113 17.12 0.33 19.05
N GLN A 114 16.84 1.63 18.88
CA GLN A 114 17.51 2.64 19.73
C GLN A 114 16.86 2.84 21.11
N GLU A 115 15.63 2.39 21.33
CA GLU A 115 14.93 2.65 22.60
C GLU A 115 15.24 1.63 23.72
N LYS A 116 15.88 0.49 23.39
CA LYS A 116 16.26 -0.52 24.40
C LYS A 116 17.64 -0.32 25.04
N SER A 117 18.44 0.65 24.59
CA SER A 117 19.82 0.81 25.04
C SER A 117 20.08 2.02 25.94
N LYS A 118 19.04 2.70 26.43
CA LYS A 118 19.17 3.87 27.33
C LYS A 118 18.74 3.62 28.78
N LYS A 119 18.58 2.36 29.18
CA LYS A 119 18.26 1.99 30.56
C LYS A 119 19.20 0.91 31.07
N VAL A 120 20.46 1.28 31.29
CA VAL A 120 21.33 0.82 32.40
C VAL A 120 22.22 1.99 32.78
#